data_AF-A0A7C4SYM0-F1
#
_entry.id   AF-A0A7C4SYM0-F1
#
_cell.length_a   1.000
_cell.length_b   1.000
_cell.length_c   1.000
_cell.angle_alpha   90.00
_cell.angle_beta   90.00
_cell.angle_gamma   90.00
#
_symmetry.space_group_name_H-M   'P 1'
#
loop_
_entity.id
_entity.type
_entity.pdbx_description
1 polymer ?
#
loop_
_entity_poly.entity_id
_entity_poly.type
_entity_poly.pdbx_seq_one_letter_code
_entity_poly.pdbx_strand_id
1 'polypeptide(L)'
;MSKDSTFDRLVLELSPAERSKMLEKLKMQQAAQEQDEVLIEQQEESHIHIAEYTAHLTIFTKILLFIKSLLFNKPKTELIKEQLLREIAKKIHSKTHNLIDVSGKMLLKGFYDELVQLDKALKYFDKLFSKVLTQDTTAFYVFLLSLYIGETHKNLTESTDPWNIEKNQPTLKEHEIRTAMQKYVDSVLAQLTDSVKFMIYNDVHLFFILQELIKYPLKTLIESFLAIDGCYETPLSINFELLKKLNDLLHEINELPSVYLLDALYFFYFGEQYSGDKEAYQDAVSKETNLTIENFKIIKNFCYK
;
A
#
# COMPACT_ATOMS: atom_id res chain seq x y z
N MET A 1 -22.03 -6.29 36.82
CA MET A 1 -21.05 -5.24 36.48
C MET A 1 -20.62 -5.52 35.06
N SER A 2 -21.35 -4.92 34.14
CA SER A 2 -21.32 -5.19 32.70
C SER A 2 -20.07 -4.57 32.12
N LYS A 3 -19.30 -5.32 31.32
CA LYS A 3 -18.19 -4.78 30.55
C LYS A 3 -18.80 -3.91 29.45
N ASP A 4 -18.62 -2.60 29.53
CA ASP A 4 -18.96 -1.67 28.45
C ASP A 4 -18.27 -2.15 27.18
N SER A 5 -19.06 -2.43 26.15
CA SER A 5 -18.57 -2.92 24.86
C SER A 5 -17.82 -1.79 24.17
N THR A 6 -16.69 -2.08 23.54
CA THR A 6 -15.95 -1.13 22.68
C THR A 6 -16.84 -0.52 21.59
N PHE A 7 -17.91 -1.24 21.23
CA PHE A 7 -19.00 -0.78 20.38
C PHE A 7 -19.77 0.41 20.98
N ASP A 8 -20.09 0.37 22.28
CA ASP A 8 -20.76 1.48 22.97
C ASP A 8 -19.86 2.72 23.04
N ARG A 9 -18.54 2.54 23.17
CA ARG A 9 -17.55 3.65 23.04
C ARG A 9 -17.51 4.24 21.63
N LEU A 10 -17.49 3.39 20.59
CA LEU A 10 -17.56 3.80 19.18
C LEU A 10 -18.86 4.53 18.83
N VAL A 11 -19.96 4.19 19.51
CA VAL A 11 -21.27 4.84 19.38
C VAL A 11 -21.34 6.16 20.19
N LEU A 12 -20.58 6.28 21.28
CA LEU A 12 -20.66 7.42 22.21
C LEU A 12 -19.65 8.55 21.95
N GLU A 13 -18.48 8.30 21.35
CA GLU A 13 -17.39 9.31 21.29
C GLU A 13 -17.27 10.10 19.98
N LEU A 14 -18.10 9.85 18.97
CA LEU A 14 -18.14 10.69 17.77
C LEU A 14 -19.57 10.95 17.35
N SER A 15 -20.07 12.15 17.66
CA SER A 15 -21.37 12.58 17.17
C SER A 15 -21.35 12.51 15.62
N PRO A 16 -22.43 12.07 14.97
CA PRO A 16 -22.51 11.99 13.51
C PRO A 16 -22.18 13.33 12.84
N ALA A 17 -22.50 14.44 13.52
CA ALA A 17 -22.17 15.79 13.08
C ALA A 17 -20.65 16.07 13.08
N GLU A 18 -19.90 15.57 14.06
CA GLU A 18 -18.44 15.73 14.12
C GLU A 18 -17.72 14.90 13.07
N ARG A 19 -18.21 13.70 12.76
CA ARG A 19 -17.71 12.86 11.67
C ARG A 19 -17.92 13.49 10.30
N SER A 20 -19.14 13.91 10.00
CA SER A 20 -19.45 14.57 8.73
C SER A 20 -18.67 15.88 8.56
N LYS A 21 -18.48 16.64 9.64
CA LYS A 21 -17.74 17.91 9.62
C LYS A 21 -16.22 17.71 9.54
N MET A 22 -15.71 16.57 10.02
CA MET A 22 -14.30 16.18 9.82
C MET A 22 -14.08 15.70 8.38
N LEU A 23 -14.97 14.88 7.84
CA LEU A 23 -15.01 14.47 6.42
C LEU A 23 -15.10 15.65 5.46
N GLU A 24 -15.94 16.64 5.76
CA GLU A 24 -16.13 17.83 4.93
C GLU A 24 -14.90 18.74 4.92
N LYS A 25 -14.23 18.89 6.08
CA LYS A 25 -12.98 19.67 6.19
C LYS A 25 -11.78 18.97 5.54
N LEU A 26 -11.72 17.64 5.60
CA LEU A 26 -10.67 16.86 4.94
C LEU A 26 -10.83 16.88 3.42
N LYS A 27 -12.06 16.83 2.90
CA LYS A 27 -12.34 17.05 1.47
C LYS A 27 -11.92 18.45 0.99
N MET A 28 -12.08 19.48 1.84
CA MET A 28 -11.59 20.83 1.54
C MET A 28 -10.05 20.95 1.57
N GLN A 29 -9.37 20.19 2.44
CA GLN A 29 -7.91 20.10 2.46
C GLN A 29 -7.37 19.28 1.28
N GLN A 30 -8.08 18.24 0.84
CA GLN A 30 -7.76 17.48 -0.38
C GLN A 30 -7.83 18.35 -1.65
N ALA A 31 -8.83 19.22 -1.80
CA ALA A 31 -8.88 20.14 -2.93
C ALA A 31 -7.69 21.13 -2.96
N ALA A 32 -7.03 21.36 -1.82
CA ALA A 32 -5.80 22.15 -1.74
C ALA A 32 -4.53 21.29 -1.94
N GLN A 33 -4.56 19.99 -1.59
CA GLN A 33 -3.46 19.03 -1.77
C GLN A 33 -3.42 18.39 -3.17
N GLU A 34 -4.51 18.41 -3.93
CA GLU A 34 -4.54 18.04 -5.36
C GLU A 34 -3.64 18.96 -6.22
N GLN A 35 -3.13 20.07 -5.68
CA GLN A 35 -2.11 20.90 -6.35
C GLN A 35 -0.66 20.44 -6.11
N ASP A 36 -0.42 19.57 -5.12
CA ASP A 36 0.85 18.88 -4.91
C ASP A 36 0.66 17.38 -5.22
N GLU A 37 0.27 17.09 -6.47
CA GLU A 37 0.59 15.80 -7.06
C GLU A 37 2.12 15.64 -6.96
N VAL A 38 2.56 14.85 -5.97
CA VAL A 38 3.91 14.30 -5.99
C VAL A 38 3.96 13.39 -7.20
N LEU A 39 4.39 13.98 -8.33
CA LEU A 39 4.75 13.32 -9.58
C LEU A 39 5.85 12.30 -9.28
N ILE A 40 5.45 11.13 -8.81
CA ILE A 40 6.24 9.93 -8.96
C ILE A 40 5.90 9.45 -10.35
N GLU A 41 6.81 9.66 -11.30
CA GLU A 41 6.73 9.10 -12.65
C GLU A 41 6.36 7.62 -12.51
N GLN A 42 5.10 7.28 -12.81
CA GLN A 42 4.77 5.93 -13.21
C GLN A 42 5.61 5.70 -14.46
N GLN A 43 6.75 5.01 -14.32
CA GLN A 43 7.39 4.43 -15.47
C GLN A 43 6.41 3.36 -15.98
N GLU A 44 5.50 3.78 -16.87
CA GLU A 44 4.86 2.86 -17.79
C GLU A 44 5.96 1.95 -18.33
N GLU A 45 5.72 0.64 -18.33
CA GLU A 45 6.54 -0.29 -19.08
C GLU A 45 6.47 0.13 -20.55
N SER A 46 7.35 1.03 -20.96
CA SER A 46 7.43 1.49 -22.33
C SER A 46 7.82 0.26 -23.14
N HIS A 47 6.87 -0.32 -23.87
CA HIS A 47 7.18 -1.25 -24.94
C HIS A 47 8.03 -0.48 -25.96
N ILE A 48 9.36 -0.56 -25.84
CA ILE A 48 10.26 0.17 -26.72
C ILE A 48 10.10 -0.39 -28.14
N HIS A 49 9.32 0.28 -28.97
CA HIS A 49 9.23 -0.03 -30.38
C HIS A 49 10.58 0.32 -31.04
N ILE A 50 11.22 -0.69 -31.64
CA ILE A 50 12.55 -0.57 -32.26
C ILE A 50 12.58 0.56 -33.31
N ALA A 51 11.45 0.79 -33.99
CA ALA A 51 11.29 1.87 -34.96
C ALA A 51 11.42 3.27 -34.32
N GLU A 52 10.81 3.49 -33.15
CA GLU A 52 10.88 4.75 -32.41
C GLU A 52 12.29 4.99 -31.87
N TYR A 53 12.91 3.96 -31.29
CA TYR A 53 14.29 4.03 -30.84
C TYR A 53 15.26 4.41 -31.97
N THR A 54 15.06 3.86 -33.18
CA THR A 54 15.88 4.24 -34.35
C THR A 54 15.69 5.68 -34.80
N ALA A 55 14.51 6.28 -34.58
CA ALA A 55 14.26 7.68 -34.92
C ALA A 55 15.09 8.61 -34.04
N HIS A 56 15.19 8.30 -32.74
CA HIS A 56 15.94 9.07 -31.73
C HIS A 56 17.47 8.93 -31.81
N LEU A 57 18.01 7.98 -32.59
CA LEU A 57 19.46 7.88 -32.80
C LEU A 57 20.00 9.06 -33.61
N THR A 58 21.12 9.62 -33.15
CA THR A 58 21.89 10.66 -33.84
C THR A 58 22.39 10.19 -35.21
N ILE A 59 22.52 11.12 -36.17
CA ILE A 59 22.97 10.82 -37.56
C ILE A 59 24.30 10.06 -37.56
N PHE A 60 25.25 10.43 -36.71
CA PHE A 60 26.55 9.76 -36.59
C PHE A 60 26.42 8.30 -36.16
N THR A 61 25.53 8.00 -35.23
CA THR A 61 25.25 6.65 -34.71
C THR A 61 24.61 5.77 -35.79
N LYS A 62 23.71 6.36 -36.60
CA LYS A 62 23.09 5.71 -37.77
C LYS A 62 24.13 5.34 -38.84
N ILE A 63 25.09 6.24 -39.10
CA ILE A 63 26.21 6.01 -40.05
C ILE A 63 27.14 4.92 -39.52
N LEU A 64 27.47 4.93 -38.24
CA LEU A 64 28.36 3.94 -37.63
C LEU A 64 27.73 2.53 -37.60
N LEU A 65 26.43 2.42 -37.36
CA LEU A 65 25.68 1.16 -37.46
C LEU A 65 25.62 0.65 -38.90
N PHE A 66 25.50 1.54 -39.89
CA PHE A 66 25.54 1.17 -41.30
C PHE A 66 26.90 0.62 -41.71
N ILE A 67 27.99 1.29 -41.32
CA ILE A 67 29.37 0.84 -41.56
C ILE A 67 29.63 -0.52 -40.89
N LYS A 68 29.17 -0.72 -39.65
CA LYS A 68 29.27 -2.01 -38.94
C LYS A 68 28.46 -3.11 -39.60
N SER A 69 27.25 -2.81 -40.10
CA SER A 69 26.43 -3.79 -40.83
C SER A 69 27.14 -4.29 -42.09
N LEU A 70 27.82 -3.37 -42.80
CA LEU A 70 28.56 -3.66 -44.03
C LEU A 70 29.85 -4.46 -43.78
N LEU A 71 30.54 -4.19 -42.66
CA LEU A 71 31.78 -4.89 -42.28
C LEU A 71 31.56 -6.25 -41.62
N PHE A 72 30.50 -6.38 -40.80
CA PHE A 72 30.24 -7.60 -40.01
C PHE A 72 29.15 -8.50 -40.60
N ASN A 73 28.61 -8.15 -41.78
CA ASN A 73 27.53 -8.85 -42.47
C ASN A 73 26.32 -9.19 -41.57
N LYS A 74 26.04 -8.32 -40.59
CA LYS A 74 24.91 -8.43 -39.66
C LYS A 74 23.79 -7.49 -40.09
N PRO A 75 22.52 -7.91 -40.03
CA PRO A 75 21.41 -7.03 -40.36
C PRO A 75 21.35 -5.86 -39.37
N LYS A 76 21.09 -4.66 -39.90
CA LYS A 76 21.03 -3.40 -39.14
C LYS A 76 20.10 -3.49 -37.93
N THR A 77 18.98 -4.21 -38.04
CA THR A 77 17.99 -4.44 -36.98
C THR A 77 18.56 -5.22 -35.79
N GLU A 78 19.45 -6.17 -36.03
CA GLU A 78 20.10 -6.97 -34.98
C GLU A 78 21.16 -6.14 -34.24
N LEU A 79 21.93 -5.31 -34.95
CA LEU A 79 22.88 -4.37 -34.33
C LEU A 79 22.18 -3.31 -33.47
N ILE A 80 20.99 -2.84 -33.89
CA ILE A 80 20.17 -1.91 -33.10
C ILE A 80 19.66 -2.59 -31.83
N LYS A 81 19.17 -3.83 -31.92
CA LYS A 81 18.75 -4.61 -30.74
C LYS A 81 19.89 -4.83 -29.76
N GLU A 82 21.07 -5.23 -30.25
CA GLU A 82 22.27 -5.40 -29.41
C GLU A 82 22.71 -4.10 -28.74
N GLN A 83 22.55 -2.94 -29.40
CA GLN A 83 22.85 -1.64 -28.82
C GLN A 83 21.80 -1.24 -27.79
N LEU A 84 20.52 -1.41 -28.08
CA LEU A 84 19.42 -1.15 -27.14
C LEU A 84 19.57 -2.02 -25.89
N LEU A 85 19.84 -3.32 -26.05
CA LEU A 85 20.12 -4.23 -24.94
C LEU A 85 21.34 -3.78 -24.13
N ARG A 86 22.41 -3.32 -24.78
CA ARG A 86 23.57 -2.76 -24.09
C ARG A 86 23.27 -1.47 -23.35
N GLU A 87 22.43 -0.59 -23.90
CA GLU A 87 22.02 0.65 -23.24
C GLU A 87 21.08 0.38 -22.06
N ILE A 88 20.13 -0.55 -22.20
CA ILE A 88 19.29 -1.02 -21.09
C ILE A 88 20.16 -1.66 -20.01
N ALA A 89 21.06 -2.58 -20.39
CA ALA A 89 21.99 -3.20 -19.46
C ALA A 89 22.90 -2.16 -18.78
N LYS A 90 23.36 -1.14 -19.50
CA LYS A 90 24.17 -0.05 -18.94
C LYS A 90 23.37 0.86 -18.02
N LYS A 91 22.10 1.14 -18.32
CA LYS A 91 21.17 1.90 -17.47
C LYS A 91 20.84 1.14 -16.18
N ILE A 92 20.57 -0.16 -16.30
CA ILE A 92 20.39 -1.06 -15.16
C ILE A 92 21.68 -1.06 -14.35
N HIS A 93 22.83 -1.33 -14.97
CA HIS A 93 24.12 -1.41 -14.30
C HIS A 93 24.55 -0.09 -13.65
N SER A 94 24.18 1.08 -14.20
CA SER A 94 24.42 2.37 -13.55
C SER A 94 23.50 2.64 -12.35
N LYS A 95 22.27 2.09 -12.36
CA LYS A 95 21.33 2.19 -11.24
C LYS A 95 21.62 1.15 -10.15
N THR A 96 22.16 -0.01 -10.53
CA THR A 96 22.38 -1.17 -9.64
C THR A 96 23.86 -1.40 -9.27
N HIS A 97 24.79 -0.51 -9.67
CA HIS A 97 26.23 -0.71 -9.51
C HIS A 97 26.68 -1.00 -8.07
N ASN A 98 25.93 -0.51 -7.08
CA ASN A 98 26.18 -0.75 -5.65
C ASN A 98 25.21 -1.76 -5.02
N LEU A 99 24.31 -2.36 -5.80
CA LEU A 99 23.31 -3.31 -5.34
C LEU A 99 23.71 -4.75 -5.65
N ILE A 100 24.17 -5.02 -6.88
CA ILE A 100 24.47 -6.39 -7.33
C ILE A 100 25.74 -6.39 -8.18
N ASP A 101 26.69 -7.25 -7.82
CA ASP A 101 27.76 -7.67 -8.72
C ASP A 101 27.26 -8.84 -9.58
N VAL A 102 26.94 -8.55 -10.84
CA VAL A 102 26.44 -9.53 -11.81
C VAL A 102 27.50 -10.56 -12.19
N SER A 103 28.78 -10.17 -12.18
CA SER A 103 29.89 -11.07 -12.53
C SER A 103 30.18 -12.05 -11.39
N GLY A 104 30.24 -11.56 -10.15
CA GLY A 104 30.41 -12.37 -8.95
C GLY A 104 29.13 -13.05 -8.46
N LYS A 105 27.95 -12.67 -8.97
CA LYS A 105 26.63 -13.08 -8.48
C LYS A 105 26.45 -12.79 -6.98
N MET A 106 26.89 -11.61 -6.55
CA MET A 106 26.85 -11.17 -5.17
C MET A 106 25.87 -10.01 -5.00
N LEU A 107 25.13 -10.00 -3.90
CA LEU A 107 24.48 -8.79 -3.41
C LEU A 107 25.52 -7.97 -2.66
N LEU A 108 25.49 -6.66 -2.87
CA LEU A 108 26.49 -5.72 -2.36
C LEU A 108 25.93 -4.89 -1.20
N LYS A 109 26.80 -4.06 -0.61
CA LYS A 109 26.46 -3.21 0.54
C LYS A 109 25.27 -2.28 0.27
N GLY A 110 25.11 -1.74 -0.93
CA GLY A 110 23.96 -0.91 -1.24
C GLY A 110 22.65 -1.68 -1.09
N PHE A 111 22.60 -2.95 -1.50
CA PHE A 111 21.40 -3.77 -1.32
C PHE A 111 21.14 -4.07 0.16
N TYR A 112 22.20 -4.30 0.94
CA TYR A 112 22.09 -4.41 2.41
C TYR A 112 21.48 -3.14 3.03
N ASP A 113 21.99 -1.96 2.66
CA ASP A 113 21.51 -0.68 3.19
C ASP A 113 20.00 -0.47 2.87
N GLU A 114 19.55 -0.88 1.68
CA GLU A 114 18.14 -0.87 1.27
C GLU A 114 17.28 -1.84 2.08
N LEU A 115 17.76 -3.07 2.31
CA LEU A 115 17.06 -4.04 3.16
C LEU A 115 16.91 -3.53 4.59
N VAL A 116 17.92 -2.87 5.13
CA VAL A 116 17.86 -2.25 6.47
C VAL A 116 16.85 -1.09 6.50
N GLN A 117 16.73 -0.31 5.43
CA GLN A 117 15.69 0.73 5.34
C GLN A 117 14.29 0.12 5.25
N LEU A 118 14.13 -0.93 4.45
CA LEU A 118 12.88 -1.69 4.35
C LEU A 118 12.47 -2.27 5.71
N ASP A 119 13.40 -2.89 6.44
CA ASP A 119 13.15 -3.44 7.79
C ASP A 119 12.69 -2.36 8.77
N LYS A 120 13.28 -1.16 8.73
CA LYS A 120 12.82 -0.03 9.54
C LYS A 120 11.40 0.39 9.18
N ALA A 121 11.07 0.47 7.90
CA ALA A 121 9.74 0.81 7.43
C ALA A 121 8.70 -0.24 7.85
N LEU A 122 9.02 -1.53 7.71
CA LEU A 122 8.14 -2.62 8.13
C LEU A 122 7.93 -2.65 9.65
N LYS A 123 8.96 -2.36 10.44
CA LYS A 123 8.83 -2.22 11.91
C LYS A 123 7.91 -1.09 12.34
N TYR A 124 7.86 0.00 11.57
CA TYR A 124 6.88 1.05 11.79
C TYR A 124 5.45 0.51 11.62
N PHE A 125 5.18 -0.20 10.52
CA PHE A 125 3.87 -0.80 10.28
C PHE A 125 3.53 -1.90 11.29
N ASP A 126 4.50 -2.71 11.74
CA ASP A 126 4.31 -3.70 12.80
C ASP A 126 3.83 -3.04 14.10
N LYS A 127 4.44 -1.93 14.51
CA LYS A 127 4.00 -1.15 15.68
C LYS A 127 2.59 -0.57 15.49
N LEU A 128 2.28 -0.05 14.30
CA LEU A 128 0.96 0.49 13.98
C LEU A 128 -0.10 -0.62 14.06
N PHE A 129 0.15 -1.76 13.41
CA PHE A 129 -0.80 -2.86 13.27
C PHE A 129 -0.97 -3.65 14.55
N SER A 130 0.10 -3.89 15.31
CA SER A 130 0.00 -4.58 16.59
C SER A 130 -0.95 -3.85 17.54
N LYS A 131 -0.95 -2.51 17.56
CA LYS A 131 -1.89 -1.73 18.38
C LYS A 131 -3.34 -1.79 17.86
N VAL A 132 -3.54 -1.75 16.54
CA VAL A 132 -4.87 -1.79 15.92
C VAL A 132 -5.51 -3.19 16.04
N LEU A 133 -4.74 -4.25 15.82
CA LEU A 133 -5.24 -5.63 15.70
C LEU A 133 -5.36 -6.36 17.04
N THR A 134 -4.64 -5.91 18.08
CA THR A 134 -4.75 -6.52 19.43
C THR A 134 -6.10 -6.27 20.09
N GLN A 135 -6.84 -5.24 19.66
CA GLN A 135 -8.13 -4.90 20.21
C GLN A 135 -9.26 -5.75 19.63
N ASP A 136 -9.59 -5.57 18.35
CA ASP A 136 -10.61 -6.34 17.65
C ASP A 136 -10.48 -6.16 16.13
N THR A 137 -9.97 -7.21 15.46
CA THR A 137 -9.79 -7.20 14.00
C THR A 137 -11.14 -7.11 13.25
N THR A 138 -12.21 -7.70 13.80
CA THR A 138 -13.54 -7.63 13.20
C THR A 138 -14.08 -6.22 13.29
N ALA A 139 -13.93 -5.55 14.44
CA ALA A 139 -14.35 -4.16 14.60
C ALA A 139 -13.63 -3.23 13.62
N PHE A 140 -12.33 -3.44 13.38
CA PHE A 140 -11.57 -2.68 12.40
C PHE A 140 -12.17 -2.79 10.98
N TYR A 141 -12.43 -4.01 10.49
CA TYR A 141 -12.98 -4.20 9.15
C TYR A 141 -14.41 -3.68 9.01
N VAL A 142 -15.24 -3.82 10.06
CA VAL A 142 -16.59 -3.25 10.09
C VAL A 142 -16.54 -1.71 10.04
N PHE A 143 -15.60 -1.11 10.77
CA PHE A 143 -15.40 0.33 10.73
C PHE A 143 -14.89 0.80 9.37
N LEU A 144 -13.89 0.15 8.79
CA LEU A 144 -13.39 0.46 7.45
C LEU A 144 -14.53 0.39 6.42
N LEU A 145 -15.32 -0.68 6.45
CA LEU A 145 -16.52 -0.81 5.62
C LEU A 145 -17.46 0.38 5.82
N SER A 146 -17.73 0.78 7.07
CA SER A 146 -18.62 1.91 7.37
C SER A 146 -18.18 3.23 6.71
N LEU A 147 -16.87 3.47 6.59
CA LEU A 147 -16.33 4.68 5.96
C LEU A 147 -16.66 4.73 4.47
N TYR A 148 -16.65 3.58 3.79
CA TYR A 148 -17.00 3.46 2.38
C TYR A 148 -18.51 3.59 2.11
N ILE A 149 -19.36 3.15 3.04
CA ILE A 149 -20.82 3.16 2.86
C ILE A 149 -21.45 4.47 3.38
N GLY A 150 -20.69 5.31 4.09
CA GLY A 150 -21.08 6.67 4.47
C GLY A 150 -22.40 6.75 5.28
N GLU A 151 -23.36 7.56 4.82
CA GLU A 151 -24.68 7.77 5.46
C GLU A 151 -25.48 6.47 5.67
N THR A 152 -25.19 5.46 4.86
CA THR A 152 -25.83 4.14 4.94
C THR A 152 -25.47 3.38 6.21
N HIS A 153 -24.35 3.70 6.88
CA HIS A 153 -24.04 3.11 8.19
C HIS A 153 -25.04 3.59 9.26
N LYS A 154 -25.43 4.87 9.24
CA LYS A 154 -26.46 5.39 10.14
C LYS A 154 -27.79 4.71 9.86
N ASN A 155 -28.17 4.62 8.59
CA ASN A 155 -29.38 3.89 8.19
C ASN A 155 -29.31 2.41 8.58
N LEU A 156 -28.16 1.77 8.44
CA LEU A 156 -27.96 0.37 8.84
C LEU A 156 -28.09 0.22 10.35
N THR A 157 -27.45 1.09 11.14
CA THR A 157 -27.53 1.06 12.62
C THR A 157 -28.95 1.30 13.10
N GLU A 158 -29.65 2.28 12.53
CA GLU A 158 -31.04 2.61 12.88
C GLU A 158 -32.04 1.55 12.40
N SER A 159 -31.79 0.94 11.23
CA SER A 159 -32.68 -0.08 10.62
C SER A 159 -32.38 -1.51 11.06
N THR A 160 -31.25 -1.73 11.74
CA THR A 160 -30.91 -3.01 12.39
C THR A 160 -31.04 -2.95 13.92
N ASP A 161 -31.43 -1.81 14.49
CA ASP A 161 -31.73 -1.69 15.92
C ASP A 161 -32.98 -2.54 16.26
N PRO A 162 -32.86 -3.59 17.10
CA PRO A 162 -33.97 -4.44 17.48
C PRO A 162 -35.16 -3.66 18.05
N TRP A 163 -34.89 -2.60 18.82
CA TRP A 163 -35.91 -1.80 19.48
C TRP A 163 -36.68 -0.92 18.48
N ASN A 164 -35.98 -0.38 17.47
CA ASN A 164 -36.64 0.34 16.37
C ASN A 164 -37.47 -0.60 15.50
N ILE A 165 -36.98 -1.80 15.21
CA ILE A 165 -37.73 -2.79 14.42
C ILE A 165 -38.99 -3.22 15.17
N GLU A 166 -38.88 -3.53 16.47
CA GLU A 166 -40.04 -3.87 17.31
C GLU A 166 -41.03 -2.70 17.39
N LYS A 167 -40.54 -1.46 17.53
CA LYS A 167 -41.40 -0.27 17.56
C LYS A 167 -42.14 -0.04 16.24
N ASN A 168 -41.48 -0.26 15.10
CA ASN A 168 -42.05 -0.06 13.77
C ASN A 168 -42.92 -1.25 13.31
N GLN A 169 -42.65 -2.45 13.83
CA GLN A 169 -43.37 -3.69 13.52
C GLN A 169 -43.63 -4.51 14.79
N PRO A 170 -44.54 -4.05 15.67
CA PRO A 170 -44.76 -4.64 17.01
C PRO A 170 -45.35 -6.05 17.00
N THR A 171 -45.73 -6.57 15.83
CA THR A 171 -46.27 -7.92 15.67
C THR A 171 -45.19 -8.98 15.41
N LEU A 172 -43.94 -8.58 15.14
CA LEU A 172 -42.86 -9.51 14.86
C LEU A 172 -42.38 -10.24 16.12
N LYS A 173 -42.11 -11.53 15.99
CA LYS A 173 -41.44 -12.33 17.02
C LYS A 173 -39.92 -12.13 16.95
N GLU A 174 -39.21 -12.40 18.04
CA GLU A 174 -37.74 -12.22 18.16
C GLU A 174 -36.93 -12.83 16.99
N HIS A 175 -37.27 -14.05 16.55
CA HIS A 175 -36.60 -14.69 15.42
C HIS A 175 -36.87 -14.00 14.07
N GLU A 176 -38.04 -13.37 13.92
CA GLU A 176 -38.41 -12.61 12.72
C GLU A 176 -37.71 -11.25 12.73
N ILE A 177 -37.53 -10.62 13.90
CA ILE A 177 -36.69 -9.41 14.07
C ILE A 177 -35.26 -9.72 13.65
N ARG A 178 -34.66 -10.82 14.13
CA ARG A 178 -33.31 -11.23 13.71
C ARG A 178 -33.22 -11.46 12.19
N THR A 179 -34.24 -12.09 11.61
CA THR A 179 -34.30 -12.33 10.15
C THR A 179 -34.43 -11.02 9.38
N ALA A 180 -35.21 -10.06 9.89
CA ALA A 180 -35.35 -8.74 9.31
C ALA A 180 -34.03 -7.95 9.36
N MET A 181 -33.32 -7.98 10.49
CA MET A 181 -31.99 -7.38 10.64
C MET A 181 -31.00 -7.95 9.61
N GLN A 182 -30.95 -9.28 9.48
CA GLN A 182 -30.07 -9.94 8.51
C GLN A 182 -30.40 -9.51 7.07
N LYS A 183 -31.68 -9.49 6.70
CA LYS A 183 -32.12 -9.02 5.38
C LYS A 183 -31.74 -7.57 5.11
N TYR A 184 -31.78 -6.69 6.13
CA TYR A 184 -31.34 -5.31 5.99
C TYR A 184 -29.83 -5.23 5.74
N VAL A 185 -29.02 -5.98 6.49
CA VAL A 185 -27.57 -6.08 6.26
C VAL A 185 -27.29 -6.55 4.82
N ASP A 186 -27.94 -7.65 4.40
CA ASP A 186 -27.77 -8.20 3.06
C ASP A 186 -28.19 -7.20 1.97
N SER A 187 -29.26 -6.42 2.21
CA SER A 187 -29.73 -5.40 1.27
C SER A 187 -28.75 -4.24 1.12
N VAL A 188 -28.11 -3.81 2.20
CA VAL A 188 -27.10 -2.74 2.19
C VAL A 188 -25.84 -3.22 1.46
N LEU A 189 -25.41 -4.45 1.72
CA LEU A 189 -24.29 -5.06 1.00
C LEU A 189 -24.60 -5.24 -0.50
N ALA A 190 -25.84 -5.56 -0.85
CA ALA A 190 -26.27 -5.68 -2.25
C ALA A 190 -26.33 -4.33 -2.99
N GLN A 191 -26.55 -3.22 -2.27
CA GLN A 191 -26.56 -1.87 -2.83
C GLN A 191 -25.16 -1.29 -3.08
N LEU A 192 -24.10 -1.96 -2.62
CA LEU A 192 -22.73 -1.56 -2.90
C LEU A 192 -22.46 -1.62 -4.40
N THR A 193 -22.08 -0.48 -4.99
CA THR A 193 -21.60 -0.43 -6.37
C THR A 193 -20.32 -1.24 -6.50
N ASP A 194 -20.08 -1.75 -7.71
CA ASP A 194 -18.85 -2.51 -7.97
C ASP A 194 -17.58 -1.67 -7.76
N SER A 195 -17.68 -0.34 -7.94
CA SER A 195 -16.58 0.58 -7.62
C SER A 195 -16.25 0.61 -6.11
N VAL A 196 -17.27 0.63 -5.24
CA VAL A 196 -17.05 0.63 -3.79
C VAL A 196 -16.50 -0.71 -3.32
N LYS A 197 -17.01 -1.82 -3.84
CA LYS A 197 -16.47 -3.16 -3.57
C LYS A 197 -15.00 -3.27 -3.98
N PHE A 198 -14.65 -2.72 -5.14
CA PHE A 198 -13.27 -2.70 -5.62
C PHE A 198 -12.36 -1.90 -4.69
N MET A 199 -12.77 -0.71 -4.25
CA MET A 199 -11.97 0.09 -3.31
C MET A 199 -11.78 -0.60 -1.95
N ILE A 200 -12.84 -1.17 -1.37
CA ILE A 200 -12.76 -1.95 -0.13
C ILE A 200 -11.82 -3.14 -0.30
N TYR A 201 -11.95 -3.86 -1.41
CA TYR A 201 -11.08 -4.99 -1.73
C TYR A 201 -9.62 -4.56 -1.80
N ASN A 202 -9.30 -3.47 -2.49
CA ASN A 202 -7.94 -2.96 -2.59
C ASN A 202 -7.35 -2.61 -1.22
N ASP A 203 -8.12 -1.94 -0.36
CA ASP A 203 -7.66 -1.59 0.98
C ASP A 203 -7.43 -2.81 1.87
N VAL A 204 -8.37 -3.76 1.86
CA VAL A 204 -8.24 -5.02 2.62
C VAL A 204 -7.07 -5.84 2.11
N HIS A 205 -6.91 -5.91 0.79
CA HIS A 205 -5.79 -6.61 0.15
C HIS A 205 -4.45 -5.95 0.50
N LEU A 206 -4.34 -4.62 0.38
CA LEU A 206 -3.14 -3.89 0.75
C LEU A 206 -2.78 -4.11 2.22
N PHE A 207 -3.76 -4.02 3.10
CA PHE A 207 -3.57 -4.29 4.52
C PHE A 207 -3.07 -5.71 4.78
N PHE A 208 -3.64 -6.70 4.09
CA PHE A 208 -3.18 -8.09 4.15
C PHE A 208 -1.73 -8.25 3.66
N ILE A 209 -1.36 -7.66 2.51
CA ILE A 209 0.00 -7.76 1.98
C ILE A 209 1.02 -7.09 2.89
N LEU A 210 0.69 -5.94 3.48
CA LEU A 210 1.55 -5.31 4.48
C LEU A 210 1.76 -6.21 5.71
N GLN A 211 0.72 -6.92 6.17
CA GLN A 211 0.88 -7.90 7.26
C GLN A 211 1.79 -9.07 6.87
N GLU A 212 1.67 -9.59 5.65
CA GLU A 212 2.53 -10.67 5.18
C GLU A 212 3.99 -10.20 5.03
N LEU A 213 4.21 -8.97 4.57
CA LEU A 213 5.54 -8.35 4.55
C LEU A 213 6.13 -8.14 5.96
N ILE A 214 5.32 -7.76 6.95
CA ILE A 214 5.78 -7.63 8.34
C ILE A 214 6.26 -8.97 8.88
N LYS A 215 5.55 -10.06 8.57
CA LYS A 215 5.91 -11.43 9.00
C LYS A 215 7.04 -12.04 8.18
N TYR A 216 7.37 -11.44 7.03
CA TYR A 216 8.41 -11.95 6.14
C TYR A 216 9.77 -11.95 6.85
N PRO A 217 10.60 -13.01 6.70
CA PRO A 217 11.86 -13.18 7.43
C PRO A 217 12.99 -12.31 6.85
N LEU A 218 12.77 -10.99 6.76
CA LEU A 218 13.73 -10.02 6.23
C LEU A 218 15.04 -10.01 7.02
N LYS A 219 14.95 -10.22 8.34
CA LYS A 219 16.11 -10.30 9.22
C LYS A 219 17.07 -11.43 8.81
N THR A 220 16.56 -12.59 8.42
CA THR A 220 17.38 -13.71 7.93
C THR A 220 18.15 -13.32 6.67
N LEU A 221 17.51 -12.55 5.77
CA LEU A 221 18.14 -12.05 4.56
C LEU A 221 19.25 -11.04 4.89
N ILE A 222 18.99 -10.10 5.82
CA ILE A 222 19.98 -9.12 6.29
C ILE A 222 21.17 -9.81 6.97
N GLU A 223 20.93 -10.80 7.82
CA GLU A 223 21.96 -11.54 8.56
C GLU A 223 22.82 -12.43 7.66
N SER A 224 22.36 -12.75 6.45
CA SER A 224 23.16 -13.51 5.47
C SER A 224 24.35 -12.72 4.90
N PHE A 225 24.38 -11.40 5.06
CA PHE A 225 25.49 -10.57 4.60
C PHE A 225 26.71 -10.74 5.50
N LEU A 226 27.80 -11.20 4.90
CA LEU A 226 29.08 -11.33 5.56
C LEU A 226 29.77 -9.96 5.57
N ALA A 227 30.26 -9.54 6.73
CA ALA A 227 31.10 -8.37 6.85
C ALA A 227 32.57 -8.81 6.73
N ILE A 228 33.14 -8.71 5.52
CA ILE A 228 34.56 -8.97 5.27
C ILE A 228 35.20 -7.63 4.94
N ASP A 229 36.11 -7.17 5.80
CA ASP A 229 36.86 -5.91 5.62
C ASP A 229 35.99 -4.64 5.36
N GLY A 230 34.78 -4.62 5.92
CA GLY A 230 33.83 -3.51 5.75
C GLY A 230 32.98 -3.58 4.47
N CYS A 231 33.19 -4.60 3.64
CA CYS A 231 32.30 -4.97 2.54
C CYS A 231 31.22 -5.91 3.08
N TYR A 232 29.95 -5.49 2.95
CA TYR A 232 28.79 -6.32 3.24
C TYR A 232 28.35 -7.01 1.95
N GLU A 233 28.57 -8.31 1.86
CA GLU A 233 28.24 -9.07 0.65
C GLU A 233 27.62 -10.43 0.98
N THR A 234 26.76 -10.92 0.08
CA THR A 234 26.23 -12.28 0.16
C THR A 234 25.98 -12.87 -1.24
N PRO A 235 26.24 -14.17 -1.46
CA PRO A 235 25.90 -14.84 -2.71
C PRO A 235 24.40 -14.79 -2.99
N LEU A 236 24.04 -14.38 -4.22
CA LEU A 236 22.65 -14.35 -4.68
C LEU A 236 21.99 -15.74 -4.62
N SER A 237 22.76 -16.80 -4.83
CA SER A 237 22.26 -18.18 -4.85
C SER A 237 21.69 -18.65 -3.51
N ILE A 238 22.21 -18.16 -2.39
CA ILE A 238 21.75 -18.54 -1.05
C ILE A 238 20.39 -17.89 -0.75
N ASN A 239 20.19 -16.68 -1.26
CA ASN A 239 19.04 -15.84 -0.95
C ASN A 239 17.97 -15.79 -2.05
N PHE A 240 18.16 -16.50 -3.16
CA PHE A 240 17.31 -16.38 -4.34
C PHE A 240 15.82 -16.64 -4.03
N GLU A 241 15.51 -17.71 -3.29
CA GLU A 241 14.13 -18.05 -2.91
C GLU A 241 13.51 -17.02 -1.97
N LEU A 242 14.31 -16.43 -1.08
CA LEU A 242 13.87 -15.34 -0.20
C LEU A 242 13.55 -14.11 -1.06
N LEU A 243 14.49 -13.68 -1.90
CA LEU A 243 14.32 -12.52 -2.77
C LEU A 243 13.13 -12.66 -3.71
N LYS A 244 12.92 -13.85 -4.28
CA LYS A 244 11.77 -14.13 -5.14
C LYS A 244 10.45 -13.92 -4.39
N LYS A 245 10.31 -14.52 -3.19
CA LYS A 245 9.11 -14.33 -2.36
C LYS A 245 8.90 -12.88 -1.94
N LEU A 246 9.98 -12.16 -1.64
CA LEU A 246 9.90 -10.73 -1.31
C LEU A 246 9.41 -9.93 -2.51
N ASN A 247 9.94 -10.21 -3.70
CA ASN A 247 9.54 -9.57 -4.94
C ASN A 247 8.06 -9.82 -5.26
N ASP A 248 7.59 -11.06 -5.10
CA ASP A 248 6.18 -11.42 -5.32
C ASP A 248 5.26 -10.58 -4.40
N LEU A 249 5.58 -10.47 -3.10
CA LEU A 249 4.81 -9.65 -2.16
C LEU A 249 4.86 -8.15 -2.47
N LEU A 250 6.01 -7.63 -2.90
CA LEU A 250 6.16 -6.21 -3.20
C LEU A 250 5.42 -5.79 -4.48
N HIS A 251 5.34 -6.66 -5.49
CA HIS A 251 4.58 -6.39 -6.71
C HIS A 251 3.07 -6.37 -6.51
N GLU A 252 2.55 -6.98 -5.44
CA GLU A 252 1.14 -6.85 -5.07
C GLU A 252 0.82 -5.44 -4.54
N ILE A 253 1.82 -4.67 -4.10
CA ILE A 253 1.67 -3.28 -3.64
C ILE A 253 1.70 -2.31 -4.82
N ASN A 254 0.51 -2.01 -5.36
CA ASN A 254 0.38 -1.12 -6.51
C ASN A 254 -0.03 0.31 -6.13
N GLU A 255 -0.84 0.46 -5.09
CA GLU A 255 -1.50 1.72 -4.72
C GLU A 255 -1.14 2.16 -3.30
N LEU A 256 -1.22 3.47 -3.06
CA LEU A 256 -1.10 4.03 -1.71
C LEU A 256 -2.33 3.64 -0.87
N PRO A 257 -2.20 3.56 0.47
CA PRO A 257 -3.35 3.38 1.35
C PRO A 257 -4.42 4.43 1.06
N SER A 258 -5.69 4.03 0.95
CA SER A 258 -6.77 4.99 0.82
C SER A 258 -6.88 5.85 2.09
N VAL A 259 -7.50 7.02 1.95
CA VAL A 259 -7.80 7.88 3.09
C VAL A 259 -8.66 7.15 4.12
N TYR A 260 -9.60 6.31 3.67
CA TYR A 260 -10.45 5.54 4.57
C TYR A 260 -9.68 4.46 5.33
N LEU A 261 -8.70 3.82 4.70
CA LEU A 261 -7.81 2.89 5.41
C LEU A 261 -6.97 3.61 6.45
N LEU A 262 -6.40 4.77 6.12
CA LEU A 262 -5.63 5.58 7.06
C LEU A 262 -6.50 6.07 8.23
N ASP A 263 -7.70 6.56 7.94
CA ASP A 263 -8.65 7.01 8.95
C ASP A 263 -9.05 5.86 9.89
N ALA A 264 -9.32 4.67 9.35
CA ALA A 264 -9.59 3.49 10.14
C ALA A 264 -8.38 3.11 11.02
N LEU A 265 -7.18 3.08 10.46
CA LEU A 265 -5.96 2.76 11.21
C LEU A 265 -5.74 3.73 12.37
N TYR A 266 -5.84 5.05 12.11
CA TYR A 266 -5.59 6.06 13.13
C TYR A 266 -6.68 6.16 14.17
N PHE A 267 -7.94 5.93 13.79
CA PHE A 267 -9.04 5.85 14.73
C PHE A 267 -8.77 4.77 15.80
N PHE A 268 -8.38 3.57 15.38
CA PHE A 268 -8.05 2.49 16.32
C PHE A 268 -6.69 2.70 17.01
N TYR A 269 -5.71 3.33 16.34
CA TYR A 269 -4.40 3.59 16.92
C TYR A 269 -4.42 4.67 18.01
N PHE A 270 -5.19 5.75 17.82
CA PHE A 270 -5.27 6.87 18.76
C PHE A 270 -6.51 6.85 19.66
N GLY A 271 -7.51 6.00 19.39
CA GLY A 271 -8.79 6.00 20.10
C GLY A 271 -8.67 5.91 21.64
N GLU A 272 -7.70 5.17 22.17
CA GLU A 272 -7.45 5.11 23.62
C GLU A 272 -6.74 6.34 24.21
N GLN A 273 -6.11 7.17 23.37
CA GLN A 273 -5.31 8.33 23.77
C GLN A 273 -6.05 9.66 23.56
N TYR A 274 -7.28 9.63 23.05
CA TYR A 274 -8.06 10.83 22.83
C TYR A 274 -8.42 11.48 24.17
N SER A 275 -7.80 12.62 24.46
CA SER A 275 -8.01 13.39 25.69
C SER A 275 -9.14 14.42 25.59
N GLY A 276 -9.91 14.41 24.49
CA GLY A 276 -10.93 15.43 24.19
C GLY A 276 -10.40 16.70 23.53
N ASP A 277 -9.07 16.83 23.39
CA ASP A 277 -8.45 17.93 22.65
C ASP A 277 -8.40 17.62 21.16
N LYS A 278 -9.28 18.28 20.42
CA LYS A 278 -9.46 18.08 18.98
C LYS A 278 -8.27 18.59 18.16
N GLU A 279 -7.63 19.68 18.56
CA GLU A 279 -6.49 20.24 17.81
C GLU A 279 -5.28 19.32 17.98
N ALA A 280 -5.00 18.89 19.21
CA ALA A 280 -3.91 17.95 19.48
C ALA A 280 -4.09 16.60 18.75
N TYR A 281 -5.33 16.10 18.65
CA TYR A 281 -5.63 14.89 17.89
C TYR A 281 -5.38 15.07 16.39
N GLN A 282 -5.80 16.20 15.81
CA GLN A 282 -5.59 16.49 14.40
C GLN A 282 -4.10 16.60 14.05
N ASP A 283 -3.32 17.28 14.87
CA ASP A 283 -1.87 17.39 14.70
C ASP A 283 -1.19 16.02 14.79
N ALA A 284 -1.62 15.17 15.72
CA ALA A 284 -1.11 13.80 15.85
C ALA A 284 -1.41 12.95 14.60
N VAL A 285 -2.66 13.00 14.10
CA VAL A 285 -3.07 12.27 12.89
C VAL A 285 -2.33 12.76 11.65
N SER A 286 -2.16 14.07 11.46
CA SER A 286 -1.43 14.62 10.32
C SER A 286 0.04 14.22 10.34
N LYS A 287 0.68 14.25 11.52
CA LYS A 287 2.06 13.79 11.69
C LYS A 287 2.20 12.31 11.33
N GLU A 288 1.29 11.47 11.82
CA GLU A 288 1.34 10.03 11.60
C GLU A 288 0.99 9.65 10.15
N THR A 289 0.09 10.41 9.51
CA THR A 289 -0.16 10.32 8.07
C THR A 289 1.11 10.53 7.26
N ASN A 290 1.86 11.60 7.55
CA ASN A 290 3.11 11.87 6.85
C ASN A 290 4.14 10.74 7.05
N LEU A 291 4.28 10.25 8.28
CA LEU A 291 5.18 9.13 8.57
C LEU A 291 4.76 7.84 7.84
N THR A 292 3.46 7.54 7.79
CA THR A 292 2.97 6.39 7.02
C THR A 292 3.27 6.53 5.54
N ILE A 293 3.04 7.71 4.95
CA ILE A 293 3.34 7.96 3.53
C ILE A 293 4.84 7.84 3.25
N GLU A 294 5.71 8.38 4.12
CA GLU A 294 7.16 8.25 3.99
C GLU A 294 7.62 6.80 4.04
N ASN A 295 7.14 6.02 5.02
CA ASN A 295 7.48 4.61 5.13
C ASN A 295 6.92 3.78 3.97
N PHE A 296 5.74 4.13 3.46
CA PHE A 296 5.17 3.47 2.27
C PHE A 296 6.00 3.77 1.01
N LYS A 297 6.49 5.00 0.85
CA LYS A 297 7.40 5.37 -0.23
C LYS A 297 8.69 4.55 -0.18
N ILE A 298 9.22 4.25 1.01
CA ILE A 298 10.39 3.37 1.16
C ILE A 298 10.09 1.97 0.61
N ILE A 299 8.95 1.38 1.00
CA ILE A 299 8.52 0.06 0.50
C ILE A 299 8.36 0.07 -1.02
N LYS A 300 7.67 1.09 -1.56
CA LYS A 300 7.44 1.20 -3.00
C LYS A 300 8.73 1.45 -3.79
N ASN A 301 9.62 2.30 -3.29
CA ASN A 301 10.91 2.56 -3.95
C ASN A 301 11.81 1.33 -3.95
N PHE A 302 11.71 0.47 -2.93
CA PHE A 302 12.42 -0.80 -2.90
C PHE A 302 11.96 -1.74 -4.02
N CYS A 303 10.67 -1.74 -4.39
CA CYS A 303 10.14 -2.53 -5.49
C CYS A 303 10.77 -2.21 -6.87
N TYR A 304 11.29 -0.99 -7.05
CA TYR A 304 11.88 -0.53 -8.32
C TYR A 304 13.42 -0.64 -8.36
N LYS A 305 14.04 -1.27 -7.36
CA LYS A 305 15.51 -1.43 -7.23
C LYS A 305 15.95 -2.85 -7.58
#